data_AF-A0A955BNM2-F1
#
_entry.id   AF-A0A955BNM2-F1
#
_cell.length_a   1.000
_cell.length_b   1.000
_cell.length_c   1.000
_cell.angle_alpha   90.00
_cell.angle_beta   90.00
_cell.angle_gamma   90.00
#
_symmetry.space_group_name_H-M   'P 1'
#
loop_
_entity.id
_entity.type
_entity.pdbx_description
1 polymer ?
#
loop_
_entity_poly.entity_id
_entity_poly.type
_entity_poly.pdbx_seq_one_letter_code
_entity_poly.pdbx_strand_id
1 'polypeptide(L)'
;MPLPPGPRTAEVDLNDYHRLCYISQSTGCDETGDGSSNRPWKSIGQALENVRDASVERRVAILVAAGTYREPTLDLREGLELFGGFLAGPWRRDITEHRTVLKGSAKNRILVAADHTRIDGFTLRGAMVRGPGAAVYCNGSSPTISNNCFADHRTKKPKNWSPKHLHETANDGAAVYCCDGAAPSIRQNLFAENYTEIGRGAAIAMHGHCRGEIVGCVFLDNATGVEDQDRSSDGGAVSVFDWSGPLIEDNVFLENKSFNSNDGGALSVALWSSPKVRGNVFVGNRSTDDGGAVFIAGQEHRYDRPQDLLPARSDFLIELSENLFLGNENVKRNSGGIRLTKEARATLRNNILARDARLYVQNSEVEIVNNTILEDTILRDMSEETAKDLLANNLFWGRLQIGVRRRKSAAGGASVGEPAITGVEPRLADKRRELEIVSSTYDPALHLTQIDVSANDLVDNALVNRVVRFENRWGVVKTNQASHISVWGDVRNNSRLVLLPTYEIHPDSPQIERSANIRGSR
;
A
#
# COMPACT_ATOMS: atom_id res chain seq x y z
N MET A 1 8.55 -18.78 7.47
CA MET A 1 7.42 -17.83 7.55
C MET A 1 7.81 -16.58 6.80
N PRO A 2 6.90 -15.94 6.04
CA PRO A 2 7.17 -14.63 5.46
C PRO A 2 7.51 -13.62 6.56
N LEU A 3 8.33 -12.64 6.22
CA LEU A 3 8.76 -11.60 7.16
C LEU A 3 7.57 -10.67 7.48
N PRO A 4 7.38 -10.26 8.75
CA PRO A 4 6.34 -9.29 9.08
C PRO A 4 6.53 -7.98 8.30
N PRO A 5 5.45 -7.36 7.80
CA PRO A 5 5.53 -6.09 7.09
C PRO A 5 5.92 -4.95 8.04
N GLY A 6 6.45 -3.88 7.46
CA GLY A 6 6.85 -2.63 8.14
C GLY A 6 8.34 -2.57 8.52
N PRO A 7 8.77 -1.44 9.12
CA PRO A 7 10.19 -1.19 9.38
C PRO A 7 10.82 -2.18 10.35
N ARG A 8 12.07 -2.57 10.03
CA ARG A 8 12.93 -3.37 10.91
C ARG A 8 14.39 -2.95 10.80
N THR A 9 15.15 -3.17 11.87
CA THR A 9 16.60 -3.00 11.84
C THR A 9 17.19 -4.06 10.90
N ALA A 10 17.79 -3.61 9.80
CA ALA A 10 18.59 -4.43 8.91
C ALA A 10 20.07 -4.08 9.07
N GLU A 11 20.92 -5.09 9.13
CA GLU A 11 22.37 -4.90 9.08
C GLU A 11 22.78 -4.27 7.74
N VAL A 12 23.81 -3.43 7.79
CA VAL A 12 24.42 -2.81 6.61
C VAL A 12 25.81 -3.40 6.49
N ASP A 13 26.11 -4.08 5.38
CA ASP A 13 27.48 -4.52 5.13
C ASP A 13 28.33 -3.31 4.76
N LEU A 14 29.06 -2.79 5.73
CA LEU A 14 29.86 -1.57 5.54
C LEU A 14 31.09 -1.81 4.66
N ASN A 15 31.47 -3.07 4.40
CA ASN A 15 32.61 -3.39 3.54
C ASN A 15 32.30 -3.22 2.05
N ASP A 16 31.01 -3.14 1.70
CA ASP A 16 30.52 -2.96 0.32
C ASP A 16 30.69 -1.53 -0.22
N TYR A 17 31.10 -0.60 0.64
CA TYR A 17 31.17 0.83 0.33
C TYR A 17 32.60 1.29 0.15
N HIS A 18 32.81 2.11 -0.88
CA HIS A 18 34.10 2.76 -1.15
C HIS A 18 34.49 3.70 0.00
N ARG A 19 33.50 4.34 0.62
CA ARG A 19 33.70 5.27 1.73
C ARG A 19 32.53 5.23 2.71
N LEU A 20 32.85 5.42 3.99
CA LEU A 20 31.90 5.66 5.06
C LEU A 20 31.98 7.12 5.51
N CYS A 21 30.82 7.74 5.70
CA CYS A 21 30.69 9.07 6.26
C CYS A 21 29.74 9.05 7.46
N TYR A 22 30.05 9.84 8.46
CA TYR A 22 29.38 9.80 9.76
C TYR A 22 28.80 11.16 10.10
N ILE A 23 27.53 11.17 10.50
CA ILE A 23 26.79 12.39 10.85
C ILE A 23 26.17 12.24 12.23
N SER A 24 26.35 13.25 13.07
CA SER A 24 25.80 13.27 14.42
C SER A 24 25.43 14.69 14.82
N GLN A 25 24.15 14.91 15.12
CA GLN A 25 23.70 16.21 15.62
C GLN A 25 24.30 16.54 16.99
N SER A 26 24.55 15.52 17.83
CA SER A 26 25.00 15.68 19.22
C SER A 26 26.50 15.83 19.36
N THR A 27 27.27 15.19 18.47
CA THR A 27 28.75 15.14 18.57
C THR A 27 29.46 15.70 17.34
N GLY A 28 28.74 15.99 16.25
CA GLY A 28 29.32 16.50 15.02
C GLY A 28 29.41 18.03 14.96
N CYS A 29 30.24 18.50 14.03
CA CYS A 29 30.47 19.92 13.75
C CYS A 29 30.67 20.10 12.24
N ASP A 30 29.94 21.02 11.60
CA ASP A 30 30.06 21.23 10.15
C ASP A 30 31.30 22.07 9.79
N GLU A 31 31.78 22.89 10.72
CA GLU A 31 32.97 23.72 10.55
C GLU A 31 34.29 22.94 10.70
N THR A 32 34.29 21.93 11.58
CA THR A 32 35.52 21.19 11.94
C THR A 32 35.42 19.67 11.80
N GLY A 33 34.24 19.13 11.50
CA GLY A 33 34.08 17.71 11.18
C GLY A 33 34.68 17.37 9.82
N ASP A 34 35.22 16.17 9.70
CA ASP A 34 35.76 15.62 8.44
C ASP A 34 34.94 14.43 7.91
N GLY A 35 33.83 14.12 8.59
CA GLY A 35 32.93 13.03 8.23
C GLY A 35 33.44 11.65 8.69
N SER A 36 34.54 11.57 9.46
CA SER A 36 34.98 10.34 10.12
C SER A 36 34.15 10.03 11.37
N SER A 37 34.24 8.80 11.87
CA SER A 37 33.52 8.37 13.08
C SER A 37 33.90 9.17 14.34
N ASN A 38 35.14 9.69 14.40
CA ASN A 38 35.67 10.48 15.51
C ASN A 38 35.39 11.98 15.37
N ARG A 39 35.25 12.47 14.14
CA ARG A 39 34.94 13.88 13.83
C ARG A 39 33.79 13.96 12.83
N PRO A 40 32.58 13.49 13.21
CA PRO A 40 31.45 13.46 12.31
C PRO A 40 31.02 14.87 11.90
N TRP A 41 30.38 14.99 10.74
CA TRP A 41 29.64 16.20 10.40
C TRP A 41 28.38 16.32 11.27
N LYS A 42 27.84 17.52 11.40
CA LYS A 42 26.64 17.80 12.17
C LYS A 42 25.37 17.66 11.34
N SER A 43 25.40 18.08 10.08
CA SER A 43 24.27 18.02 9.15
C SER A 43 24.49 17.03 8.02
N ILE A 44 23.38 16.60 7.42
CA ILE A 44 23.39 15.74 6.23
C ILE A 44 23.75 16.59 5.01
N GLY A 45 23.25 17.83 4.92
CA GLY A 45 23.62 18.75 3.85
C GLY A 45 25.14 18.92 3.72
N GLN A 46 25.84 19.11 4.84
CA GLN A 46 27.31 19.20 4.85
C GLN A 46 27.98 17.96 4.25
N ALA A 47 27.48 16.76 4.57
CA ALA A 47 28.01 15.54 3.99
C ALA A 47 27.80 15.49 2.47
N LEU A 48 26.62 15.85 1.98
CA LEU A 48 26.30 15.85 0.55
C LEU A 48 27.17 16.85 -0.25
N GLU A 49 27.53 17.99 0.34
CA GLU A 49 28.41 18.99 -0.28
C GLU A 49 29.88 18.56 -0.36
N ASN A 50 30.33 17.76 0.62
CA ASN A 50 31.73 17.33 0.75
C ASN A 50 32.02 15.99 0.07
N VAL A 51 31.04 15.09 -0.02
CA VAL A 51 31.18 13.80 -0.72
C VAL A 51 30.94 14.01 -2.21
N ARG A 52 31.98 14.41 -2.95
CA ARG A 52 31.87 14.75 -4.39
C ARG A 52 32.16 13.60 -5.34
N ASP A 53 32.78 12.54 -4.84
CA ASP A 53 33.32 11.41 -5.61
C ASP A 53 32.41 10.18 -5.67
N ALA A 54 31.19 10.26 -5.11
CA ALA A 54 30.21 9.18 -5.18
C ALA A 54 29.75 8.91 -6.61
N SER A 55 29.69 7.62 -6.96
CA SER A 55 29.14 7.10 -8.23
C SER A 55 28.60 5.69 -8.00
N VAL A 56 28.03 5.09 -9.04
CA VAL A 56 27.56 3.69 -9.02
C VAL A 56 28.69 2.71 -8.63
N GLU A 57 29.92 2.97 -9.08
CA GLU A 57 31.11 2.15 -8.77
C GLU A 57 31.79 2.55 -7.45
N ARG A 58 31.55 3.79 -6.99
CA ARG A 58 32.14 4.36 -5.78
C ARG A 58 31.05 4.73 -4.78
N ARG A 59 30.26 3.74 -4.39
CA ARG A 59 29.15 3.93 -3.44
C ARG A 59 29.66 4.45 -2.11
N VAL A 60 28.96 5.41 -1.53
CA VAL A 60 29.27 6.00 -0.22
C VAL A 60 28.10 5.78 0.73
N ALA A 61 28.38 5.14 1.86
CA ALA A 61 27.42 5.00 2.95
C ALA A 61 27.54 6.18 3.91
N ILE A 62 26.44 6.87 4.12
CA ILE A 62 26.29 7.98 5.04
C ILE A 62 25.49 7.48 6.25
N LEU A 63 26.19 7.26 7.36
CA LEU A 63 25.63 6.74 8.61
C LEU A 63 25.21 7.90 9.51
N VAL A 64 23.93 7.98 9.81
CA VAL A 64 23.31 9.11 10.51
C VAL A 64 22.88 8.67 11.90
N ALA A 65 23.41 9.34 12.92
CA ALA A 65 23.10 9.06 14.30
C ALA A 65 21.66 9.45 14.67
N ALA A 66 21.21 8.97 15.82
CA ALA A 66 19.95 9.36 16.43
C ALA A 66 19.92 10.87 16.66
N GLY A 67 18.80 11.50 16.31
CA GLY A 67 18.69 12.96 16.34
C GLY A 67 17.51 13.46 15.52
N THR A 68 17.25 14.76 15.58
CA THR A 68 16.24 15.42 14.75
C THR A 68 16.90 16.44 13.84
N TYR A 69 17.04 16.06 12.58
CA TYR A 69 17.68 16.83 11.53
C TYR A 69 16.64 17.68 10.81
N ARG A 70 16.94 18.99 10.69
CA ARG A 70 16.15 19.96 9.93
C ARG A 70 17.03 20.44 8.80
N GLU A 71 16.88 19.78 7.67
CA GLU A 71 17.68 20.03 6.48
C GLU A 71 16.88 20.91 5.51
N PRO A 72 17.56 21.62 4.59
CA PRO A 72 16.93 22.00 3.33
C PRO A 72 16.50 20.74 2.55
N THR A 73 15.88 20.91 1.38
CA THR A 73 15.66 19.77 0.48
C THR A 73 17.01 19.11 0.18
N LEU A 74 17.14 17.82 0.46
CA LEU A 74 18.32 17.03 0.20
C LEU A 74 18.25 16.49 -1.24
N ASP A 75 19.07 17.03 -2.13
CA ASP A 75 19.21 16.53 -3.48
C ASP A 75 20.26 15.41 -3.51
N LEU A 76 19.80 14.16 -3.60
CA LEU A 76 20.70 13.01 -3.66
C LEU A 76 21.28 12.86 -5.06
N ARG A 77 22.50 12.32 -5.10
CA ARG A 77 23.25 12.00 -6.33
C ARG A 77 23.56 10.51 -6.34
N GLU A 78 23.73 9.95 -7.52
CA GLU A 78 23.97 8.52 -7.70
C GLU A 78 25.11 8.00 -6.82
N GLY A 79 24.94 6.79 -6.26
CA GLY A 79 25.93 6.16 -5.39
C GLY A 79 25.93 6.66 -3.94
N LEU A 80 25.04 7.59 -3.58
CA LEU A 80 24.85 8.02 -2.19
C LEU A 80 23.76 7.18 -1.50
N GLU A 81 24.12 6.56 -0.37
CA GLU A 81 23.21 5.76 0.43
C GLU A 81 23.16 6.29 1.87
N LEU A 82 21.98 6.72 2.30
CA LEU A 82 21.71 7.23 3.64
C LEU A 82 21.18 6.12 4.54
N PHE A 83 21.78 5.98 5.73
CA PHE A 83 21.35 5.02 6.75
C PHE A 83 21.12 5.72 8.10
N GLY A 84 19.87 5.75 8.55
CA GLY A 84 19.49 6.18 9.89
C GLY A 84 19.55 5.03 10.90
N GLY A 85 19.35 5.38 12.18
CA GLY A 85 19.24 4.41 13.25
C GLY A 85 20.54 4.16 14.02
N PHE A 86 21.52 5.07 14.00
CA PHE A 86 22.81 4.84 14.64
C PHE A 86 22.96 5.52 16.01
N LEU A 87 23.63 4.86 16.96
CA LEU A 87 24.08 5.51 18.19
C LEU A 87 25.41 6.25 17.95
N ALA A 88 25.46 7.56 18.19
CA ALA A 88 26.69 8.34 18.04
C ALA A 88 27.80 7.83 18.97
N GLY A 89 29.00 7.57 18.42
CA GLY A 89 30.14 7.02 19.15
C GLY A 89 30.42 5.57 18.77
N PRO A 90 29.69 4.58 19.31
CA PRO A 90 29.88 3.17 18.95
C PRO A 90 29.29 2.80 17.59
N TRP A 91 28.44 3.64 17.00
CA TRP A 91 27.80 3.42 15.69
C TRP A 91 27.11 2.06 15.58
N ARG A 92 26.52 1.61 16.69
CA ARG A 92 25.59 0.47 16.69
C ARG A 92 24.27 0.91 16.07
N ARG A 93 23.73 0.08 15.18
CA ARG A 93 22.48 0.36 14.48
C ARG A 93 21.29 -0.31 15.17
N ASP A 94 20.27 0.48 15.47
CA ASP A 94 18.92 0.04 15.79
C ASP A 94 17.94 1.16 15.42
N ILE A 95 17.07 0.93 14.43
CA ILE A 95 16.18 2.00 13.93
C ILE A 95 15.05 2.32 14.90
N THR A 96 14.77 1.44 15.86
CA THR A 96 13.75 1.63 16.90
C THR A 96 14.33 2.37 18.10
N GLU A 97 15.51 1.94 18.59
CA GLU A 97 16.16 2.54 19.77
C GLU A 97 16.88 3.85 19.43
N HIS A 98 17.47 3.98 18.25
CA HIS A 98 18.36 5.09 17.87
C HIS A 98 17.77 5.93 16.74
N ARG A 99 16.51 6.35 16.90
CA ARG A 99 15.73 7.03 15.85
C ARG A 99 16.43 8.26 15.25
N THR A 100 16.61 8.21 13.94
CA THR A 100 17.04 9.35 13.12
C THR A 100 15.83 9.98 12.44
N VAL A 101 15.51 11.23 12.80
CA VAL A 101 14.33 11.93 12.31
C VAL A 101 14.73 13.00 11.30
N LEU A 102 14.23 12.92 10.07
CA LEU A 102 14.23 13.99 9.09
C LEU A 102 12.93 14.80 9.24
N LYS A 103 13.03 15.98 9.86
CA LYS A 103 11.87 16.82 10.13
C LYS A 103 11.64 17.79 8.98
N GLY A 104 10.56 17.56 8.23
CA GLY A 104 10.10 18.42 7.15
C GLY A 104 9.61 19.79 7.64
N SER A 105 9.31 20.66 6.67
CA SER A 105 8.80 22.01 6.91
C SER A 105 7.53 22.26 6.10
N ALA A 106 6.87 23.39 6.34
CA ALA A 106 5.64 23.78 5.64
C ALA A 106 5.86 24.28 4.19
N LYS A 107 7.12 24.31 3.71
CA LYS A 107 7.53 24.94 2.44
C LYS A 107 8.33 24.02 1.52
N ASN A 108 9.08 23.07 2.06
CA ASN A 108 10.04 22.28 1.31
C ASN A 108 9.75 20.79 1.41
N ARG A 109 10.17 20.08 0.36
CA ARG A 109 10.29 18.63 0.38
C ARG A 109 11.46 18.20 1.27
N ILE A 110 11.53 16.92 1.64
CA ILE A 110 12.69 16.41 2.38
C ILE A 110 13.78 15.99 1.39
N LEU A 111 13.45 15.18 0.37
CA LEU A 111 14.44 14.66 -0.57
C LEU A 111 13.97 14.71 -2.03
N VAL A 112 14.94 14.91 -2.93
CA VAL A 112 14.85 14.52 -4.34
C VAL A 112 15.81 13.37 -4.55
N ALA A 113 15.28 12.23 -5.01
CA ALA A 113 16.05 11.00 -5.15
C ALA A 113 16.65 10.85 -6.56
N ALA A 114 17.82 10.25 -6.64
CA ALA A 114 18.49 9.86 -7.88
C ALA A 114 18.57 8.33 -8.01
N ASP A 115 18.95 7.84 -9.19
CA ASP A 115 19.22 6.42 -9.41
C ASP A 115 20.32 5.90 -8.48
N HIS A 116 20.26 4.62 -8.14
CA HIS A 116 21.27 3.97 -7.30
C HIS A 116 21.52 4.70 -5.97
N THR A 117 20.49 5.35 -5.43
CA THR A 117 20.50 5.91 -4.07
C THR A 117 19.69 5.05 -3.12
N ARG A 118 19.98 5.18 -1.82
CA ARG A 118 19.22 4.49 -0.78
C ARG A 118 18.86 5.43 0.36
N ILE A 119 17.64 5.32 0.85
CA ILE A 119 17.20 5.92 2.12
C ILE A 119 16.71 4.79 3.01
N ASP A 120 17.41 4.53 4.11
CA ASP A 120 17.10 3.39 4.98
C ASP A 120 17.11 3.74 6.48
N GLY A 121 16.05 3.34 7.19
CA GLY A 121 16.01 3.43 8.66
C GLY A 121 15.72 4.82 9.24
N PHE A 122 15.06 5.70 8.49
CA PHE A 122 14.69 7.04 8.93
C PHE A 122 13.24 7.15 9.37
N THR A 123 12.96 8.10 10.27
CA THR A 123 11.62 8.67 10.41
C THR A 123 11.57 9.99 9.65
N LEU A 124 10.81 10.05 8.55
CA LEU A 124 10.52 11.26 7.80
C LEU A 124 9.17 11.79 8.27
N ARG A 125 9.11 13.05 8.70
CA ARG A 125 7.87 13.59 9.28
C ARG A 125 7.57 15.03 8.95
N GLY A 126 6.30 15.32 8.66
CA GLY A 126 5.74 16.68 8.71
C GLY A 126 6.13 17.58 7.54
N ALA A 127 6.54 17.00 6.41
CA ALA A 127 6.83 17.78 5.20
C ALA A 127 5.53 18.20 4.52
N MET A 128 5.42 19.48 4.15
CA MET A 128 4.27 19.99 3.45
C MET A 128 4.71 20.80 2.24
N VAL A 129 4.23 20.44 1.06
CA VAL A 129 4.58 21.13 -0.19
C VAL A 129 3.32 21.42 -1.00
N ARG A 130 3.34 22.52 -1.76
CA ARG A 130 2.37 22.72 -2.85
C ARG A 130 3.01 22.23 -4.13
N GLY A 131 2.88 20.93 -4.34
CA GLY A 131 3.51 20.17 -5.41
C GLY A 131 3.40 18.68 -5.10
N PRO A 132 3.80 17.81 -6.02
CA PRO A 132 3.90 16.39 -5.76
C PRO A 132 5.07 16.06 -4.82
N GLY A 133 4.98 14.92 -4.12
CA GLY A 133 6.08 14.30 -3.38
C GLY A 133 6.55 15.10 -2.18
N ALA A 134 5.74 15.24 -1.12
CA ALA A 134 6.12 16.12 -0.01
C ALA A 134 7.32 15.61 0.79
N ALA A 135 7.50 14.29 0.96
CA ALA A 135 8.72 13.76 1.57
C ALA A 135 9.80 13.49 0.51
N VAL A 136 9.51 12.61 -0.45
CA VAL A 136 10.46 12.14 -1.47
C VAL A 136 9.86 12.31 -2.86
N TYR A 137 10.65 12.87 -3.76
CA TYR A 137 10.31 13.02 -5.17
C TYR A 137 11.29 12.20 -6.03
N CYS A 138 10.75 11.28 -6.84
CA CYS A 138 11.49 10.44 -7.79
C CYS A 138 11.04 10.81 -9.21
N ASN A 139 11.93 11.35 -10.02
CA ASN A 139 11.64 11.73 -11.41
C ASN A 139 12.55 10.95 -12.34
N GLY A 140 11.98 9.94 -13.00
CA GLY A 140 12.74 8.98 -13.81
C GLY A 140 13.78 8.19 -13.00
N SER A 141 13.78 8.29 -11.67
CA SER A 141 14.78 7.71 -10.80
C SER A 141 14.28 6.47 -10.05
N SER A 142 15.19 5.55 -9.77
CA SER A 142 14.93 4.22 -9.23
C SER A 142 15.66 3.98 -7.91
N PRO A 143 15.39 4.78 -6.85
CA PRO A 143 16.02 4.63 -5.56
C PRO A 143 15.54 3.39 -4.80
N THR A 144 16.31 2.97 -3.79
CA THR A 144 15.85 2.07 -2.73
C THR A 144 15.35 2.87 -1.53
N ILE A 145 14.09 2.70 -1.17
CA ILE A 145 13.46 3.33 -0.01
C ILE A 145 13.04 2.21 0.93
N SER A 146 13.74 2.02 2.04
CA SER A 146 13.50 0.86 2.92
C SER A 146 13.54 1.12 4.41
N ASN A 147 12.75 0.38 5.20
CA ASN A 147 12.78 0.45 6.66
C ASN A 147 12.55 1.86 7.23
N ASN A 148 11.81 2.72 6.52
CA ASN A 148 11.51 4.07 6.95
C ASN A 148 10.08 4.19 7.52
N CYS A 149 9.87 5.19 8.37
CA CYS A 149 8.56 5.66 8.79
C CYS A 149 8.28 7.02 8.14
N PHE A 150 7.24 7.11 7.32
CA PHE A 150 6.74 8.34 6.69
C PHE A 150 5.45 8.76 7.38
N ALA A 151 5.49 9.90 8.06
CA ALA A 151 4.37 10.35 8.89
C ALA A 151 3.99 11.81 8.65
N ASP A 152 2.69 12.10 8.68
CA ASP A 152 2.15 13.46 8.64
C ASP A 152 2.61 14.30 7.43
N HIS A 153 2.86 13.68 6.28
CA HIS A 153 3.19 14.42 5.07
C HIS A 153 1.94 14.96 4.38
N ARG A 154 2.03 16.18 3.82
CA ARG A 154 0.91 16.86 3.16
C ARG A 154 1.26 17.43 1.80
N THR A 155 0.49 17.09 0.78
CA THR A 155 0.41 17.93 -0.43
C THR A 155 -0.71 18.96 -0.29
N LYS A 156 -0.39 20.22 -0.59
CA LYS A 156 -1.35 21.32 -0.58
C LYS A 156 -2.07 21.44 -1.91
N LYS A 157 -3.30 21.91 -1.92
CA LYS A 157 -4.12 22.25 -3.09
C LYS A 157 -3.32 23.15 -4.04
N PRO A 158 -3.35 22.86 -5.36
CA PRO A 158 -2.77 23.75 -6.37
C PRO A 158 -3.35 25.17 -6.28
N LYS A 159 -2.55 26.18 -6.64
CA LYS A 159 -3.05 27.56 -6.70
C LYS A 159 -4.04 27.68 -7.86
N ASN A 160 -5.15 28.40 -7.63
CA ASN A 160 -6.19 28.62 -8.63
C ASN A 160 -6.74 27.33 -9.24
N TRP A 161 -6.83 26.26 -8.44
CA TRP A 161 -7.37 24.98 -8.88
C TRP A 161 -8.82 25.15 -9.36
N SER A 162 -9.03 24.84 -10.63
CA SER A 162 -10.32 24.92 -11.33
C SER A 162 -10.25 23.94 -12.51
N PRO A 163 -10.24 22.63 -12.24
CA PRO A 163 -10.09 21.61 -13.27
C PRO A 163 -11.27 21.68 -14.24
N LYS A 164 -11.00 21.50 -15.52
CA LYS A 164 -12.02 21.47 -16.57
C LYS A 164 -12.72 20.11 -16.61
N HIS A 165 -11.98 19.06 -16.29
CA HIS A 165 -12.42 17.68 -16.35
C HIS A 165 -12.31 17.01 -14.96
N LEU A 166 -13.11 15.96 -14.76
CA LEU A 166 -12.96 15.10 -13.59
C LEU A 166 -11.60 14.39 -13.66
N HIS A 167 -11.03 14.06 -12.50
CA HIS A 167 -9.79 13.29 -12.42
C HIS A 167 -8.56 13.99 -13.04
N GLU A 168 -8.53 15.32 -13.04
CA GLU A 168 -7.31 16.06 -13.40
C GLU A 168 -6.21 15.89 -12.35
N THR A 169 -4.99 15.69 -12.83
CA THR A 169 -3.80 15.51 -11.97
C THR A 169 -3.53 16.78 -11.15
N ALA A 170 -3.54 16.63 -9.83
CA ALA A 170 -3.28 17.71 -8.87
C ALA A 170 -1.90 17.52 -8.22
N ASN A 171 -1.82 17.63 -6.89
CA ASN A 171 -0.57 17.41 -6.17
C ASN A 171 -0.60 16.05 -5.47
N ASP A 172 -0.03 15.04 -6.12
CA ASP A 172 -0.12 13.63 -5.72
C ASP A 172 1.09 13.20 -4.85
N GLY A 173 0.97 12.06 -4.16
CA GLY A 173 2.10 11.43 -3.47
C GLY A 173 2.56 12.21 -2.24
N ALA A 174 1.76 12.28 -1.17
CA ALA A 174 2.14 13.13 -0.03
C ALA A 174 3.43 12.66 0.65
N ALA A 175 3.66 11.36 0.81
CA ALA A 175 4.98 10.89 1.22
C ALA A 175 5.92 10.76 0.01
N VAL A 176 5.60 9.87 -0.94
CA VAL A 176 6.47 9.56 -2.09
C VAL A 176 5.72 9.79 -3.39
N TYR A 177 6.34 10.51 -4.32
CA TYR A 177 5.84 10.65 -5.68
C TYR A 177 6.88 10.15 -6.68
N CYS A 178 6.45 9.33 -7.63
CA CYS A 178 7.27 8.77 -8.69
C CYS A 178 6.67 9.14 -10.04
N CYS A 179 7.51 9.63 -10.96
CA CYS A 179 7.09 9.95 -12.32
C CYS A 179 8.11 9.56 -13.40
N ASP A 180 7.71 9.72 -14.66
CA ASP A 180 8.59 9.68 -15.82
C ASP A 180 9.38 8.38 -15.97
N GLY A 181 8.70 7.24 -15.78
CA GLY A 181 9.30 5.91 -15.91
C GLY A 181 10.10 5.44 -14.70
N ALA A 182 10.05 6.16 -13.57
CA ALA A 182 10.71 5.76 -12.32
C ALA A 182 10.39 4.32 -11.92
N ALA A 183 11.38 3.60 -11.38
CA ALA A 183 11.24 2.21 -10.98
C ALA A 183 11.80 1.94 -9.56
N PRO A 184 11.30 2.63 -8.51
CA PRO A 184 11.87 2.51 -7.18
C PRO A 184 11.61 1.14 -6.54
N SER A 185 12.51 0.75 -5.64
CA SER A 185 12.30 -0.34 -4.69
C SER A 185 11.82 0.24 -3.36
N ILE A 186 10.52 0.12 -3.06
CA ILE A 186 9.92 0.61 -1.82
C ILE A 186 9.58 -0.59 -0.93
N ARG A 187 10.34 -0.79 0.16
CA ARG A 187 10.24 -2.02 0.96
C ARG A 187 10.19 -1.78 2.46
N GLN A 188 9.36 -2.54 3.18
CA GLN A 188 9.42 -2.57 4.65
C GLN A 188 9.26 -1.17 5.27
N ASN A 189 8.47 -0.30 4.65
CA ASN A 189 8.22 1.05 5.18
C ASN A 189 6.88 1.09 5.91
N LEU A 190 6.75 2.04 6.83
CA LEU A 190 5.47 2.47 7.40
C LEU A 190 5.10 3.82 6.78
N PHE A 191 3.89 3.92 6.24
CA PHE A 191 3.27 5.16 5.79
C PHE A 191 2.04 5.41 6.65
N ALA A 192 2.14 6.35 7.58
CA ALA A 192 1.09 6.63 8.55
C ALA A 192 0.60 8.08 8.42
N GLU A 193 -0.73 8.26 8.40
CA GLU A 193 -1.35 9.59 8.58
C GLU A 193 -0.89 10.65 7.54
N ASN A 194 -0.48 10.21 6.35
CA ASN A 194 -0.15 11.11 5.24
C ASN A 194 -1.43 11.51 4.51
N TYR A 195 -1.47 12.71 3.92
CA TYR A 195 -2.67 13.15 3.23
C TYR A 195 -2.46 14.15 2.09
N THR A 196 -3.39 14.14 1.14
CA THR A 196 -3.47 15.12 0.05
C THR A 196 -4.67 16.04 0.26
N GLU A 197 -4.49 17.36 0.10
CA GLU A 197 -5.63 18.29 0.01
C GLU A 197 -6.46 18.02 -1.24
N ILE A 198 -5.79 18.07 -2.40
CA ILE A 198 -6.30 17.64 -3.71
C ILE A 198 -5.18 16.88 -4.41
N GLY A 199 -5.44 15.62 -4.74
CA GLY A 199 -4.48 14.70 -5.35
C GLY A 199 -4.64 13.27 -4.87
N ARG A 200 -3.97 12.36 -5.55
CA ARG A 200 -4.00 10.91 -5.35
C ARG A 200 -2.82 10.42 -4.51
N GLY A 201 -2.91 9.20 -3.99
CA GLY A 201 -1.76 8.52 -3.40
C GLY A 201 -1.25 9.25 -2.14
N ALA A 202 -2.05 9.27 -1.07
CA ALA A 202 -1.65 9.95 0.16
C ALA A 202 -0.31 9.47 0.73
N ALA A 203 0.00 8.18 0.58
CA ALA A 203 1.33 7.67 0.84
C ALA A 203 2.20 7.72 -0.43
N ILE A 204 1.82 6.95 -1.47
CA ILE A 204 2.63 6.79 -2.68
C ILE A 204 1.79 7.08 -3.92
N ALA A 205 2.33 7.85 -4.85
CA ALA A 205 1.78 7.98 -6.19
C ALA A 205 2.82 7.59 -7.25
N MET A 206 2.40 6.73 -8.18
CA MET A 206 3.17 6.27 -9.35
C MET A 206 2.46 6.77 -10.60
N HIS A 207 3.12 7.63 -11.38
CA HIS A 207 2.51 8.32 -12.51
C HIS A 207 3.39 8.22 -13.76
N GLY A 208 2.83 7.92 -14.93
CA GLY A 208 3.56 8.05 -16.19
C GLY A 208 4.61 6.96 -16.36
N HIS A 209 4.14 5.77 -16.75
CA HIS A 209 4.97 4.61 -17.08
C HIS A 209 5.88 4.10 -15.95
N CYS A 210 5.57 4.43 -14.69
CA CYS A 210 6.36 3.97 -13.56
C CYS A 210 6.33 2.44 -13.42
N ARG A 211 7.44 1.88 -12.95
CA ARG A 211 7.64 0.46 -12.65
C ARG A 211 8.16 0.34 -11.21
N GLY A 212 8.79 -0.79 -10.87
CA GLY A 212 9.34 -1.02 -9.53
C GLY A 212 8.36 -1.78 -8.65
N GLU A 213 8.53 -1.64 -7.33
CA GLU A 213 7.84 -2.50 -6.36
C GLU A 213 7.59 -1.83 -5.02
N ILE A 214 6.48 -2.24 -4.41
CA ILE A 214 6.01 -1.83 -3.08
C ILE A 214 5.78 -3.12 -2.28
N VAL A 215 6.73 -3.49 -1.43
CA VAL A 215 6.75 -4.82 -0.79
C VAL A 215 6.86 -4.76 0.73
N GLY A 216 5.96 -5.46 1.42
CA GLY A 216 6.02 -5.60 2.86
C GLY A 216 5.89 -4.27 3.62
N CYS A 217 5.21 -3.29 3.04
CA CYS A 217 4.94 -2.00 3.66
C CYS A 217 3.62 -2.02 4.46
N VAL A 218 3.47 -1.04 5.36
CA VAL A 218 2.25 -0.81 6.11
C VAL A 218 1.73 0.58 5.76
N PHE A 219 0.47 0.66 5.33
CA PHE A 219 -0.26 1.90 5.03
C PHE A 219 -1.36 2.06 6.06
N LEU A 220 -1.18 2.99 6.99
CA LEU A 220 -2.06 3.18 8.14
C LEU A 220 -2.70 4.58 8.10
N ASP A 221 -4.02 4.64 8.10
CA ASP A 221 -4.77 5.90 8.28
C ASP A 221 -4.38 7.04 7.30
N ASN A 222 -3.90 6.71 6.08
CA ASN A 222 -3.62 7.73 5.06
C ASN A 222 -4.92 8.24 4.44
N ALA A 223 -4.97 9.52 4.06
CA ALA A 223 -6.19 10.20 3.64
C ALA A 223 -6.03 11.02 2.36
N THR A 224 -6.80 10.74 1.32
CA THR A 224 -6.75 11.54 0.07
C THR A 224 -7.92 12.48 -0.08
N GLY A 225 -7.65 13.64 -0.70
CA GLY A 225 -8.66 14.56 -1.21
C GLY A 225 -9.44 15.25 -0.11
N VAL A 226 -8.80 15.60 1.02
CA VAL A 226 -9.48 16.19 2.18
C VAL A 226 -10.12 17.56 1.89
N GLU A 227 -9.68 18.24 0.83
CA GLU A 227 -10.21 19.53 0.35
C GLU A 227 -10.64 19.48 -1.14
N ASP A 228 -10.79 18.29 -1.72
CA ASP A 228 -11.18 18.09 -3.12
C ASP A 228 -12.69 18.28 -3.28
N GLN A 229 -13.12 19.34 -3.97
CA GLN A 229 -14.54 19.60 -4.22
C GLN A 229 -14.98 19.20 -5.64
N ASP A 230 -14.00 18.87 -6.49
CA ASP A 230 -14.17 18.73 -7.92
C ASP A 230 -14.03 17.28 -8.38
N ARG A 231 -13.91 16.34 -7.42
CA ARG A 231 -13.67 14.91 -7.67
C ARG A 231 -12.48 14.72 -8.63
N SER A 232 -11.38 15.39 -8.29
CA SER A 232 -10.14 15.37 -9.07
C SER A 232 -9.25 14.19 -8.69
N SER A 233 -9.45 13.61 -7.51
CA SER A 233 -8.58 12.55 -6.99
C SER A 233 -9.24 11.18 -7.18
N ASP A 234 -8.59 10.26 -7.87
CA ASP A 234 -9.03 8.84 -7.87
C ASP A 234 -8.78 8.11 -6.53
N GLY A 235 -8.24 8.83 -5.54
CA GLY A 235 -8.01 8.41 -4.16
C GLY A 235 -6.75 7.58 -3.88
N GLY A 236 -6.83 6.69 -2.90
CA GLY A 236 -5.85 5.70 -2.49
C GLY A 236 -4.75 6.19 -1.54
N ALA A 237 -4.41 5.40 -0.53
CA ALA A 237 -3.10 5.50 0.10
C ALA A 237 -1.99 5.30 -0.95
N VAL A 238 -2.20 4.37 -1.89
CA VAL A 238 -1.36 4.17 -3.07
C VAL A 238 -2.16 4.44 -4.34
N SER A 239 -1.56 5.19 -5.26
CA SER A 239 -2.12 5.42 -6.60
C SER A 239 -1.16 4.91 -7.69
N VAL A 240 -1.70 4.16 -8.65
CA VAL A 240 -1.01 3.67 -9.84
C VAL A 240 -1.73 4.23 -11.06
N PHE A 241 -1.06 5.13 -11.77
CA PHE A 241 -1.69 5.97 -12.77
C PHE A 241 -0.86 6.06 -14.05
N ASP A 242 -1.55 6.17 -15.17
CA ASP A 242 -0.98 6.43 -16.51
C ASP A 242 0.11 5.40 -16.91
N TRP A 243 -0.34 4.26 -17.43
CA TRP A 243 0.51 3.17 -17.93
C TRP A 243 1.55 2.64 -16.93
N SER A 244 1.31 2.83 -15.64
CA SER A 244 2.19 2.35 -14.57
C SER A 244 1.88 0.90 -14.21
N GLY A 245 2.90 0.13 -13.84
CA GLY A 245 2.76 -1.30 -13.57
C GLY A 245 3.73 -1.82 -12.52
N PRO A 246 3.65 -1.34 -11.26
CA PRO A 246 4.48 -1.86 -10.17
C PRO A 246 4.00 -3.24 -9.67
N LEU A 247 4.90 -3.95 -8.98
CA LEU A 247 4.54 -5.04 -8.07
C LEU A 247 4.10 -4.46 -6.72
N ILE A 248 2.96 -4.89 -6.19
CA ILE A 248 2.44 -4.51 -4.88
C ILE A 248 2.18 -5.79 -4.09
N GLU A 249 3.09 -6.11 -3.16
CA GLU A 249 3.14 -7.44 -2.54
C GLU A 249 3.30 -7.42 -1.02
N ASP A 250 2.59 -8.32 -0.34
CA ASP A 250 2.73 -8.58 1.10
C ASP A 250 2.56 -7.33 1.99
N ASN A 251 1.79 -6.33 1.52
CA ASN A 251 1.55 -5.10 2.26
C ASN A 251 0.30 -5.20 3.15
N VAL A 252 0.25 -4.34 4.16
CA VAL A 252 -0.94 -4.13 5.00
C VAL A 252 -1.50 -2.74 4.71
N PHE A 253 -2.75 -2.68 4.26
CA PHE A 253 -3.53 -1.44 4.09
C PHE A 253 -4.62 -1.39 5.15
N LEU A 254 -4.41 -0.57 6.18
CA LEU A 254 -5.26 -0.49 7.37
C LEU A 254 -5.87 0.90 7.52
N GLU A 255 -7.21 0.95 7.48
CA GLU A 255 -8.02 2.16 7.78
C GLU A 255 -7.71 3.40 6.93
N ASN A 256 -7.21 3.23 5.70
CA ASN A 256 -6.98 4.32 4.75
C ASN A 256 -8.30 4.84 4.16
N LYS A 257 -8.32 6.14 3.80
CA LYS A 257 -9.56 6.87 3.50
C LYS A 257 -9.43 7.73 2.23
N SER A 258 -10.47 7.72 1.40
CA SER A 258 -10.64 8.72 0.33
C SER A 258 -11.94 9.51 0.52
N PHE A 259 -11.82 10.84 0.56
CA PHE A 259 -12.90 11.77 0.89
C PHE A 259 -13.50 12.43 -0.35
N ASN A 260 -14.64 13.11 -0.17
CA ASN A 260 -15.26 14.00 -1.17
C ASN A 260 -15.54 13.38 -2.55
N SER A 261 -16.23 12.24 -2.54
CA SER A 261 -16.60 11.48 -3.76
C SER A 261 -15.41 10.89 -4.51
N ASN A 262 -14.26 10.78 -3.85
CA ASN A 262 -13.11 10.08 -4.40
C ASN A 262 -13.26 8.57 -4.17
N ASP A 263 -12.69 7.83 -5.13
CA ASP A 263 -12.73 6.38 -5.18
C ASP A 263 -11.56 5.76 -4.39
N GLY A 264 -11.52 4.45 -4.17
CA GLY A 264 -10.34 3.73 -3.66
C GLY A 264 -9.79 4.20 -2.31
N GLY A 265 -10.21 3.64 -1.17
CA GLY A 265 -9.64 4.05 0.12
C GLY A 265 -8.17 3.66 0.30
N ALA A 266 -7.77 2.48 -0.20
CA ALA A 266 -6.41 1.95 -0.06
C ALA A 266 -5.58 2.08 -1.34
N LEU A 267 -6.11 1.57 -2.46
CA LEU A 267 -5.40 1.50 -3.74
C LEU A 267 -6.32 1.97 -4.86
N SER A 268 -5.79 2.87 -5.68
CA SER A 268 -6.44 3.34 -6.90
C SER A 268 -5.57 3.04 -8.12
N VAL A 269 -6.15 2.42 -9.13
CA VAL A 269 -5.49 2.03 -10.38
C VAL A 269 -6.26 2.61 -11.56
N ALA A 270 -5.61 3.42 -12.40
CA ALA A 270 -6.28 4.05 -13.53
C ALA A 270 -5.37 4.30 -14.75
N LEU A 271 -6.02 4.60 -15.89
CA LEU A 271 -5.40 4.94 -17.17
C LEU A 271 -4.42 3.87 -17.68
N TRP A 272 -4.95 2.71 -18.03
CA TRP A 272 -4.22 1.59 -18.63
C TRP A 272 -3.06 1.06 -17.78
N SER A 273 -3.09 1.36 -16.48
CA SER A 273 -2.13 0.85 -15.52
C SER A 273 -2.37 -0.64 -15.22
N SER A 274 -1.30 -1.42 -15.16
CA SER A 274 -1.32 -2.89 -15.08
C SER A 274 -0.47 -3.44 -13.92
N PRO A 275 -0.76 -3.07 -12.65
CA PRO A 275 -0.01 -3.58 -11.51
C PRO A 275 -0.29 -5.07 -11.25
N LYS A 276 0.66 -5.71 -10.58
CA LYS A 276 0.47 -7.02 -9.93
C LYS A 276 0.28 -6.79 -8.43
N VAL A 277 -0.86 -7.19 -7.90
CA VAL A 277 -1.28 -6.98 -6.51
C VAL A 277 -1.45 -8.34 -5.84
N ARG A 278 -0.47 -8.76 -5.03
CA ARG A 278 -0.43 -10.12 -4.46
C ARG A 278 -0.23 -10.16 -2.94
N GLY A 279 -0.92 -11.05 -2.25
CA GLY A 279 -0.61 -11.35 -0.84
C GLY A 279 -0.89 -10.19 0.14
N ASN A 280 -1.64 -9.16 -0.27
CA ASN A 280 -1.87 -7.98 0.56
C ASN A 280 -3.07 -8.16 1.48
N VAL A 281 -3.04 -7.46 2.62
CA VAL A 281 -4.12 -7.42 3.61
C VAL A 281 -4.78 -6.04 3.59
N PHE A 282 -5.99 -5.95 3.06
CA PHE A 282 -6.80 -4.72 2.99
C PHE A 282 -7.89 -4.76 4.06
N VAL A 283 -7.78 -3.91 5.08
CA VAL A 283 -8.68 -3.93 6.23
C VAL A 283 -9.20 -2.55 6.60
N GLY A 284 -10.51 -2.43 6.74
CA GLY A 284 -11.15 -1.24 7.29
C GLY A 284 -11.00 0.03 6.44
N ASN A 285 -10.57 -0.09 5.18
CA ASN A 285 -10.38 1.03 4.28
C ASN A 285 -11.73 1.57 3.79
N ARG A 286 -11.82 2.88 3.56
CA ARG A 286 -13.06 3.56 3.25
C ARG A 286 -12.93 4.51 2.06
N SER A 287 -13.90 4.47 1.15
CA SER A 287 -14.06 5.49 0.12
C SER A 287 -15.42 6.16 0.21
N THR A 288 -15.49 7.39 -0.28
CA THR A 288 -16.76 8.16 -0.29
C THR A 288 -17.56 7.94 -1.56
N ASP A 289 -16.98 7.35 -2.62
CA ASP A 289 -17.71 6.97 -3.83
C ASP A 289 -17.70 5.44 -4.09
N ASP A 290 -16.81 4.91 -4.94
CA ASP A 290 -16.68 3.48 -5.22
C ASP A 290 -15.35 2.90 -4.71
N GLY A 291 -15.30 1.57 -4.51
CA GLY A 291 -14.06 0.85 -4.17
C GLY A 291 -13.53 1.18 -2.77
N GLY A 292 -14.14 0.67 -1.71
CA GLY A 292 -13.74 0.99 -0.33
C GLY A 292 -12.26 0.71 -0.04
N ALA A 293 -11.74 -0.43 -0.51
CA ALA A 293 -10.30 -0.69 -0.55
C ALA A 293 -9.70 -0.39 -1.92
N VAL A 294 -10.14 -1.10 -2.96
CA VAL A 294 -9.51 -1.07 -4.28
C VAL A 294 -10.47 -0.53 -5.33
N PHE A 295 -10.04 0.50 -6.07
CA PHE A 295 -10.71 1.00 -7.26
C PHE A 295 -9.83 0.81 -8.49
N ILE A 296 -10.41 0.29 -9.56
CA ILE A 296 -9.73 0.04 -10.84
C ILE A 296 -10.59 0.59 -11.98
N ALA A 297 -10.02 1.49 -12.77
CA ALA A 297 -10.61 2.02 -14.00
C ALA A 297 -9.66 1.83 -15.18
N GLY A 298 -10.14 1.27 -16.29
CA GLY A 298 -9.30 1.11 -17.49
C GLY A 298 -8.89 2.43 -18.11
N GLN A 299 -9.85 3.35 -18.30
CA GLN A 299 -9.62 4.62 -18.99
C GLN A 299 -10.20 5.83 -18.27
N GLU A 300 -9.91 7.01 -18.80
CA GLU A 300 -10.37 8.30 -18.28
C GLU A 300 -11.90 8.41 -18.27
N HIS A 301 -12.44 9.09 -17.27
CA HIS A 301 -13.86 9.34 -17.11
C HIS A 301 -14.36 10.48 -18.01
N ARG A 302 -14.33 10.26 -19.33
CA ARG A 302 -14.77 11.26 -20.34
C ARG A 302 -16.09 10.91 -21.02
N TYR A 303 -16.96 11.90 -21.13
CA TYR A 303 -18.28 11.81 -21.77
C TYR A 303 -18.38 12.67 -23.04
N ASP A 304 -17.38 13.49 -23.31
CA ASP A 304 -17.32 14.43 -24.44
C ASP A 304 -16.69 13.83 -25.71
N ARG A 305 -16.15 12.60 -25.61
CA ARG A 305 -15.56 11.86 -26.73
C ARG A 305 -15.89 10.36 -26.65
N PRO A 306 -15.74 9.61 -27.75
CA PRO A 306 -15.79 8.15 -27.72
C PRO A 306 -14.77 7.57 -26.74
N GLN A 307 -15.03 6.36 -26.26
CA GLN A 307 -14.07 5.58 -25.49
C GLN A 307 -12.81 5.31 -26.32
N ASP A 308 -11.67 5.32 -25.64
CA ASP A 308 -10.40 4.90 -26.22
C ASP A 308 -10.46 3.40 -26.55
N LEU A 309 -9.70 2.97 -27.56
CA LEU A 309 -9.60 1.57 -27.91
C LEU A 309 -8.92 0.80 -26.76
N LEU A 310 -9.54 -0.30 -26.35
CA LEU A 310 -9.01 -1.18 -25.33
C LEU A 310 -7.64 -1.75 -25.80
N PRO A 311 -6.55 -1.56 -25.03
CA PRO A 311 -5.24 -2.09 -25.40
C PRO A 311 -5.21 -3.63 -25.47
N ALA A 312 -4.19 -4.17 -26.14
CA ALA A 312 -3.97 -5.60 -26.19
C ALA A 312 -3.76 -6.18 -24.79
N ARG A 313 -4.12 -7.45 -24.59
CA ARG A 313 -4.01 -8.13 -23.29
C ARG A 313 -2.57 -8.23 -22.79
N SER A 314 -1.59 -8.30 -23.68
CA SER A 314 -0.16 -8.27 -23.33
C SER A 314 0.27 -6.97 -22.67
N ASP A 315 -0.43 -5.87 -22.95
CA ASP A 315 0.00 -4.53 -22.55
C ASP A 315 -0.82 -4.02 -21.35
N PHE A 316 -2.05 -4.52 -21.21
CA PHE A 316 -2.98 -4.12 -20.15
C PHE A 316 -3.72 -5.33 -19.57
N LEU A 317 -3.23 -5.79 -18.40
CA LEU A 317 -3.86 -6.80 -17.56
C LEU A 317 -3.46 -6.54 -16.09
N ILE A 318 -4.44 -6.27 -15.23
CA ILE A 318 -4.21 -6.19 -13.78
C ILE A 318 -4.30 -7.60 -13.18
N GLU A 319 -3.39 -7.96 -12.29
CA GLU A 319 -3.44 -9.22 -11.53
C GLU A 319 -3.72 -8.93 -10.05
N LEU A 320 -4.83 -9.45 -9.52
CA LEU A 320 -5.15 -9.43 -8.09
C LEU A 320 -5.16 -10.87 -7.59
N SER A 321 -4.14 -11.25 -6.83
CA SER A 321 -4.00 -12.63 -6.36
C SER A 321 -3.75 -12.75 -4.85
N GLU A 322 -4.33 -13.75 -4.20
CA GLU A 322 -3.98 -14.10 -2.81
C GLU A 322 -4.16 -12.94 -1.81
N ASN A 323 -5.03 -11.98 -2.11
CA ASN A 323 -5.28 -10.84 -1.22
C ASN A 323 -6.45 -11.11 -0.27
N LEU A 324 -6.35 -10.55 0.93
CA LEU A 324 -7.40 -10.60 1.95
C LEU A 324 -8.08 -9.22 2.08
N PHE A 325 -9.39 -9.18 1.91
CA PHE A 325 -10.20 -7.97 2.06
C PHE A 325 -11.23 -8.15 3.18
N LEU A 326 -11.09 -7.39 4.27
CA LEU A 326 -12.02 -7.43 5.42
C LEU A 326 -12.47 -6.04 5.86
N GLY A 327 -13.76 -5.83 6.03
CA GLY A 327 -14.26 -4.60 6.68
C GLY A 327 -14.15 -3.33 5.86
N ASN A 328 -13.85 -3.45 4.57
CA ASN A 328 -13.68 -2.30 3.69
C ASN A 328 -15.06 -1.82 3.21
N GLU A 329 -15.26 -0.51 3.15
CA GLU A 329 -16.60 0.07 2.94
C GLU A 329 -16.56 1.24 1.96
N ASN A 330 -17.62 1.37 1.17
CA ASN A 330 -17.93 2.59 0.44
C ASN A 330 -19.32 3.09 0.85
N VAL A 331 -19.63 4.37 0.66
CA VAL A 331 -20.91 4.98 1.11
C VAL A 331 -22.13 4.24 0.55
N LYS A 332 -22.07 3.78 -0.71
CA LYS A 332 -23.16 3.02 -1.36
C LYS A 332 -23.27 1.57 -0.88
N ARG A 333 -22.29 1.07 -0.12
CA ARG A 333 -22.22 -0.31 0.39
C ARG A 333 -22.39 -1.38 -0.68
N ASN A 334 -21.80 -1.16 -1.85
CA ASN A 334 -21.92 -2.06 -3.01
C ASN A 334 -20.56 -2.52 -3.56
N SER A 335 -19.47 -1.85 -3.16
CA SER A 335 -18.12 -2.09 -3.67
C SER A 335 -17.07 -1.85 -2.59
N GLY A 336 -17.36 -2.28 -1.36
CA GLY A 336 -16.48 -2.07 -0.22
C GLY A 336 -15.10 -2.70 -0.41
N GLY A 337 -15.01 -3.90 -1.00
CA GLY A 337 -13.74 -4.56 -1.29
C GLY A 337 -13.11 -4.01 -2.56
N ILE A 338 -13.72 -4.33 -3.71
CA ILE A 338 -13.13 -4.06 -5.02
C ILE A 338 -14.19 -3.50 -5.97
N ARG A 339 -13.83 -2.41 -6.65
CA ARG A 339 -14.56 -1.86 -7.81
C ARG A 339 -13.70 -1.98 -9.06
N LEU A 340 -14.23 -2.60 -10.12
CA LEU A 340 -13.65 -2.60 -11.46
C LEU A 340 -14.61 -1.96 -12.47
N THR A 341 -14.12 -1.00 -13.26
CA THR A 341 -14.94 -0.24 -14.20
C THR A 341 -14.18 0.27 -15.43
N LYS A 342 -14.91 0.90 -16.36
CA LYS A 342 -14.36 1.71 -17.47
C LYS A 342 -13.37 0.96 -18.35
N GLU A 343 -13.77 -0.20 -18.86
CA GLU A 343 -12.96 -1.06 -19.73
C GLU A 343 -11.68 -1.56 -19.04
N ALA A 344 -11.73 -1.80 -17.73
CA ALA A 344 -10.62 -2.47 -17.05
C ALA A 344 -10.48 -3.91 -17.55
N ARG A 345 -9.25 -4.45 -17.51
CA ARG A 345 -8.97 -5.86 -17.74
C ARG A 345 -8.24 -6.45 -16.54
N ALA A 346 -8.83 -7.41 -15.84
CA ALA A 346 -8.21 -7.96 -14.65
C ALA A 346 -8.35 -9.48 -14.51
N THR A 347 -7.43 -10.08 -13.76
CA THR A 347 -7.57 -11.43 -13.22
C THR A 347 -7.61 -11.37 -11.70
N LEU A 348 -8.65 -11.94 -11.10
CA LEU A 348 -8.85 -12.08 -9.67
C LEU A 348 -8.69 -13.56 -9.32
N ARG A 349 -7.61 -13.93 -8.62
CA ARG A 349 -7.29 -15.32 -8.26
C ARG A 349 -7.07 -15.51 -6.76
N ASN A 350 -7.66 -16.54 -6.16
CA ASN A 350 -7.36 -16.91 -4.76
C ASN A 350 -7.55 -15.76 -3.75
N ASN A 351 -8.40 -14.76 -4.03
CA ASN A 351 -8.66 -13.68 -3.08
C ASN A 351 -9.76 -14.09 -2.11
N ILE A 352 -9.72 -13.49 -0.91
CA ILE A 352 -10.74 -13.66 0.12
C ILE A 352 -11.42 -12.30 0.38
N LEU A 353 -12.74 -12.26 0.20
CA LEU A 353 -13.55 -11.07 0.41
C LEU A 353 -14.63 -11.39 1.45
N ALA A 354 -14.58 -10.74 2.61
CA ALA A 354 -15.56 -10.92 3.68
C ALA A 354 -15.77 -9.64 4.50
N ARG A 355 -16.81 -9.60 5.35
CA ARG A 355 -17.12 -8.47 6.26
C ARG A 355 -17.30 -7.17 5.48
N ASP A 356 -18.37 -7.04 4.71
CA ASP A 356 -18.71 -5.88 3.87
C ASP A 356 -17.77 -5.58 2.68
N ALA A 357 -16.68 -6.34 2.52
CA ALA A 357 -15.79 -6.25 1.37
C ALA A 357 -16.42 -6.82 0.07
N ARG A 358 -17.45 -6.14 -0.46
CA ARG A 358 -18.17 -6.54 -1.68
C ARG A 358 -17.34 -6.37 -2.96
N LEU A 359 -17.64 -7.20 -3.96
CA LEU A 359 -17.06 -7.13 -5.32
C LEU A 359 -18.07 -6.51 -6.30
N TYR A 360 -17.67 -5.44 -6.99
CA TYR A 360 -18.46 -4.85 -8.06
C TYR A 360 -17.63 -4.65 -9.34
N VAL A 361 -17.96 -5.43 -10.36
CA VAL A 361 -17.46 -5.30 -11.72
C VAL A 361 -18.51 -4.68 -12.62
N GLN A 362 -18.14 -3.66 -13.39
CA GLN A 362 -18.98 -3.08 -14.42
C GLN A 362 -18.19 -2.85 -15.70
N ASN A 363 -18.74 -3.21 -16.87
CA ASN A 363 -18.20 -2.80 -18.18
C ASN A 363 -16.67 -2.99 -18.27
N SER A 364 -16.22 -4.20 -17.95
CA SER A 364 -14.81 -4.59 -17.80
C SER A 364 -14.65 -6.07 -18.17
N GLU A 365 -13.44 -6.47 -18.57
CA GLU A 365 -13.06 -7.85 -18.84
C GLU A 365 -12.41 -8.45 -17.58
N VAL A 366 -13.00 -9.47 -16.97
CA VAL A 366 -12.46 -10.04 -15.73
C VAL A 366 -12.45 -11.55 -15.74
N GLU A 367 -11.32 -12.16 -15.34
CA GLU A 367 -11.27 -13.56 -14.94
C GLU A 367 -11.35 -13.64 -13.42
N ILE A 368 -12.31 -14.37 -12.88
CA ILE A 368 -12.51 -14.56 -11.45
C ILE A 368 -12.39 -16.06 -11.18
N VAL A 369 -11.28 -16.48 -10.56
CA VAL A 369 -10.94 -17.89 -10.40
C VAL A 369 -10.51 -18.20 -8.96
N ASN A 370 -11.02 -19.29 -8.38
CA ASN A 370 -10.61 -19.79 -7.06
C ASN A 370 -10.76 -18.78 -5.89
N ASN A 371 -11.65 -17.79 -5.99
CA ASN A 371 -11.85 -16.81 -4.93
C ASN A 371 -12.86 -17.31 -3.89
N THR A 372 -12.69 -16.89 -2.64
CA THR A 372 -13.67 -17.04 -1.58
C THR A 372 -14.35 -15.69 -1.35
N ILE A 373 -15.59 -15.56 -1.80
CA ILE A 373 -16.34 -14.30 -1.73
C ILE A 373 -17.59 -14.52 -0.89
N LEU A 374 -17.52 -14.05 0.37
CA LEU A 374 -18.58 -14.19 1.35
C LEU A 374 -19.60 -13.05 1.30
N GLU A 375 -19.34 -12.03 0.48
CA GLU A 375 -20.18 -10.85 0.35
C GLU A 375 -20.91 -10.81 -0.99
N ASP A 376 -21.87 -9.90 -1.11
CA ASP A 376 -22.59 -9.68 -2.37
C ASP A 376 -21.62 -9.33 -3.51
N THR A 377 -21.86 -9.94 -4.67
CA THR A 377 -21.11 -9.71 -5.90
C THR A 377 -22.03 -9.18 -6.99
N ILE A 378 -21.63 -8.08 -7.62
CA ILE A 378 -22.35 -7.46 -8.74
C ILE A 378 -21.46 -7.50 -9.97
N LEU A 379 -21.93 -8.19 -11.01
CA LEU A 379 -21.33 -8.21 -12.35
C LEU A 379 -22.33 -7.53 -13.30
N ARG A 380 -22.00 -6.33 -13.78
CA ARG A 380 -22.93 -5.51 -14.57
C ARG A 380 -22.35 -5.13 -15.92
N ASP A 381 -23.21 -5.05 -16.93
CA ASP A 381 -22.85 -4.64 -18.29
C ASP A 381 -21.72 -5.52 -18.86
N MET A 382 -21.73 -6.81 -18.51
CA MET A 382 -20.77 -7.79 -19.03
C MET A 382 -21.06 -8.03 -20.52
N SER A 383 -20.02 -8.11 -21.35
CA SER A 383 -20.19 -8.50 -22.75
C SER A 383 -20.43 -10.02 -22.83
N GLU A 384 -21.09 -10.50 -23.89
CA GLU A 384 -21.28 -11.94 -24.06
C GLU A 384 -19.94 -12.70 -24.18
N GLU A 385 -18.88 -12.03 -24.64
CA GLU A 385 -17.54 -12.58 -24.80
C GLU A 385 -16.79 -12.63 -23.46
N THR A 386 -17.03 -11.69 -22.54
CA THR A 386 -16.46 -11.68 -21.18
C THR A 386 -17.28 -12.47 -20.16
N ALA A 387 -18.54 -12.78 -20.44
CA ALA A 387 -19.41 -13.49 -19.51
C ALA A 387 -19.29 -15.02 -19.57
N LYS A 388 -18.82 -15.61 -20.68
CA LYS A 388 -19.00 -17.05 -20.97
C LYS A 388 -17.95 -17.98 -20.34
N ASP A 389 -16.70 -17.54 -20.13
CA ASP A 389 -15.58 -18.44 -19.77
C ASP A 389 -14.80 -18.05 -18.49
N LEU A 390 -15.28 -17.05 -17.73
CA LEU A 390 -14.40 -16.31 -16.81
C LEU A 390 -14.71 -16.47 -15.31
N LEU A 391 -15.69 -17.28 -14.92
CA LEU A 391 -15.95 -17.65 -13.53
C LEU A 391 -15.60 -19.13 -13.34
N ALA A 392 -14.55 -19.44 -12.60
CA ALA A 392 -14.16 -20.83 -12.35
C ALA A 392 -13.82 -21.06 -10.86
N ASN A 393 -14.38 -22.12 -10.27
CA ASN A 393 -14.00 -22.61 -8.94
C ASN A 393 -14.08 -21.54 -7.83
N ASN A 394 -14.96 -20.55 -7.95
CA ASN A 394 -15.18 -19.57 -6.88
C ASN A 394 -16.24 -20.07 -5.92
N LEU A 395 -16.05 -19.77 -4.65
CA LEU A 395 -17.10 -19.86 -3.65
C LEU A 395 -17.80 -18.51 -3.53
N PHE A 396 -19.07 -18.45 -3.94
CA PHE A 396 -19.95 -17.30 -3.70
C PHE A 396 -20.97 -17.66 -2.62
N TRP A 397 -20.82 -17.08 -1.43
CA TRP A 397 -21.80 -17.24 -0.36
C TRP A 397 -22.83 -16.10 -0.32
N GLY A 398 -22.40 -14.86 -0.60
CA GLY A 398 -23.29 -13.72 -0.78
C GLY A 398 -24.08 -13.79 -2.10
N ARG A 399 -24.98 -12.81 -2.32
CA ARG A 399 -25.80 -12.77 -3.54
C ARG A 399 -24.93 -12.45 -4.76
N LEU A 400 -24.98 -13.31 -5.78
CA LEU A 400 -24.41 -13.05 -7.10
C LEU A 400 -25.46 -12.44 -8.03
N GLN A 401 -25.21 -11.22 -8.53
CA GLN A 401 -26.04 -10.54 -9.51
C GLN A 401 -25.29 -10.41 -10.83
N ILE A 402 -25.87 -10.93 -11.92
CA ILE A 402 -25.27 -10.86 -13.25
C ILE A 402 -26.23 -10.13 -14.20
N GLY A 403 -25.81 -8.97 -14.69
CA GLY A 403 -26.48 -8.22 -15.75
C GLY A 403 -25.66 -8.24 -17.03
N VAL A 404 -26.09 -9.02 -18.02
CA VAL A 404 -25.42 -9.14 -19.33
C VAL A 404 -25.97 -8.11 -20.32
N ARG A 405 -25.09 -7.42 -21.04
CA ARG A 405 -25.48 -6.54 -22.14
C ARG A 405 -25.55 -7.36 -23.43
N ARG A 406 -26.76 -7.62 -23.96
CA ARG A 406 -26.93 -8.23 -25.28
C ARG A 406 -26.42 -7.30 -26.38
N ARG A 407 -25.26 -7.58 -26.96
CA ARG A 407 -24.90 -7.11 -28.31
C ARG A 407 -25.37 -8.17 -29.30
N LYS A 408 -26.12 -7.78 -30.35
CA LYS A 408 -26.45 -8.69 -31.46
C LYS A 408 -25.15 -9.16 -32.11
N SER A 409 -24.76 -10.41 -31.90
CA SER A 409 -23.86 -11.12 -32.81
C SER A 409 -24.26 -12.59 -32.89
N ALA A 410 -24.12 -13.16 -34.08
CA ALA A 410 -24.58 -14.49 -34.43
C ALA A 410 -23.40 -15.47 -34.33
N ALA A 411 -23.40 -16.32 -33.31
CA ALA A 411 -22.75 -17.64 -33.33
C ALA A 411 -23.14 -18.42 -32.07
N GLY A 412 -23.24 -19.74 -32.23
CA GLY A 412 -23.93 -20.66 -31.33
C GLY A 412 -23.19 -21.02 -30.04
N GLY A 413 -23.94 -21.72 -29.19
CA GLY A 413 -23.73 -21.88 -27.76
C GLY A 413 -22.61 -22.82 -27.28
N ALA A 414 -22.26 -22.61 -26.02
CA ALA A 414 -21.77 -23.58 -25.05
C ALA A 414 -22.32 -23.18 -23.67
N SER A 415 -22.58 -24.17 -22.81
CA SER A 415 -23.22 -23.98 -21.49
C SER A 415 -22.25 -23.40 -20.47
N VAL A 416 -22.74 -22.43 -19.69
CA VAL A 416 -22.10 -21.87 -18.49
C VAL A 416 -21.73 -23.00 -17.53
N GLY A 417 -20.48 -23.04 -17.05
CA GLY A 417 -20.18 -23.75 -15.81
C GLY A 417 -20.86 -23.00 -14.68
N GLU A 418 -21.86 -23.60 -14.04
CA GLU A 418 -22.63 -22.91 -13.00
C GLU A 418 -21.69 -22.53 -11.85
N PRO A 419 -21.62 -21.24 -11.45
CA PRO A 419 -20.92 -20.88 -10.23
C PRO A 419 -21.59 -21.61 -9.06
N ALA A 420 -20.80 -22.21 -8.17
CA ALA A 420 -21.30 -22.82 -6.95
C ALA A 420 -21.84 -21.70 -6.02
N ILE A 421 -23.09 -21.30 -6.24
CA ILE A 421 -23.84 -20.43 -5.32
C ILE A 421 -24.40 -21.34 -4.26
N THR A 422 -23.80 -21.29 -3.08
CA THR A 422 -23.99 -22.37 -2.13
C THR A 422 -25.23 -22.22 -1.29
N GLY A 423 -25.63 -20.99 -0.95
CA GLY A 423 -26.74 -20.71 -0.02
C GLY A 423 -26.59 -21.33 1.39
N VAL A 424 -25.57 -22.17 1.58
CA VAL A 424 -25.22 -22.91 2.80
C VAL A 424 -23.91 -22.34 3.30
N GLU A 425 -23.83 -22.11 4.60
CA GLU A 425 -22.68 -21.51 5.24
C GLU A 425 -21.42 -22.39 5.10
N PRO A 426 -20.31 -21.86 4.56
CA PRO A 426 -19.08 -22.61 4.43
C PRO A 426 -18.44 -22.89 5.79
N ARG A 427 -17.75 -24.03 5.90
CA ARG A 427 -16.91 -24.33 7.06
C ARG A 427 -15.55 -23.67 6.89
N LEU A 428 -15.17 -22.81 7.83
CA LEU A 428 -13.87 -22.16 7.84
C LEU A 428 -12.81 -23.05 8.52
N ALA A 429 -11.57 -22.96 8.05
CA ALA A 429 -10.43 -23.75 8.55
C ALA A 429 -10.15 -23.49 10.04
N ASP A 430 -10.48 -22.29 10.51
CA ASP A 430 -10.34 -21.88 11.89
C ASP A 430 -11.52 -21.03 12.37
N LYS A 431 -11.60 -20.87 13.68
CA LYS A 431 -12.73 -20.22 14.35
C LYS A 431 -12.35 -18.87 14.91
N ARG A 432 -13.35 -18.00 15.03
CA ARG A 432 -13.28 -16.78 15.83
C ARG A 432 -12.83 -17.14 17.25
N ARG A 433 -11.85 -16.40 17.77
CA ARG A 433 -11.37 -16.53 19.16
C ARG A 433 -11.35 -15.16 19.82
N GLU A 434 -11.92 -15.05 21.01
CA GLU A 434 -11.92 -13.83 21.81
C GLU A 434 -10.84 -13.93 22.88
N LEU A 435 -10.05 -12.87 23.03
CA LEU A 435 -8.99 -12.74 24.02
C LEU A 435 -9.30 -11.53 24.91
N GLU A 436 -9.18 -11.71 26.22
CA GLU A 436 -9.24 -10.62 27.19
C GLU A 436 -7.90 -9.89 27.23
N ILE A 437 -7.96 -8.56 27.20
CA ILE A 437 -6.79 -7.69 27.27
C ILE A 437 -6.52 -7.36 28.73
N VAL A 438 -5.35 -7.76 29.22
CA VAL A 438 -4.86 -7.46 30.57
C VAL A 438 -4.26 -6.06 30.60
N SER A 439 -3.48 -5.70 29.58
CA SER A 439 -2.80 -4.42 29.48
C SER A 439 -2.62 -4.02 28.01
N SER A 440 -2.59 -2.71 27.73
CA SER A 440 -2.22 -2.21 26.40
C SER A 440 -1.45 -0.90 26.48
N THR A 441 -0.39 -0.77 25.68
CA THR A 441 0.46 0.43 25.60
C THR A 441 0.70 0.79 24.14
N TYR A 442 0.40 2.02 23.75
CA TYR A 442 0.64 2.53 22.39
C TYR A 442 1.92 3.35 22.32
N ASP A 443 2.78 3.02 21.37
CA ASP A 443 3.92 3.86 20.98
C ASP A 443 3.55 4.68 19.72
N PRO A 444 3.27 5.99 19.86
CA PRO A 444 2.91 6.85 18.74
C PRO A 444 4.08 7.11 17.77
N ALA A 445 5.32 6.84 18.14
CA ALA A 445 6.44 6.96 17.21
C ALA A 445 6.54 5.74 16.28
N LEU A 446 6.12 4.57 16.76
CA LEU A 446 6.14 3.32 15.99
C LEU A 446 4.78 2.98 15.36
N HIS A 447 3.71 3.69 15.76
CA HIS A 447 2.33 3.36 15.42
C HIS A 447 1.97 1.91 15.76
N LEU A 448 2.39 1.46 16.95
CA LEU A 448 2.17 0.10 17.43
C LEU A 448 1.60 0.11 18.83
N THR A 449 0.58 -0.71 19.05
CA THR A 449 0.10 -1.05 20.39
C THR A 449 0.65 -2.41 20.80
N GLN A 450 1.32 -2.46 21.95
CA GLN A 450 1.69 -3.69 22.64
C GLN A 450 0.55 -4.10 23.58
N ILE A 451 0.14 -5.37 23.52
CA ILE A 451 -1.04 -5.88 24.21
C ILE A 451 -0.67 -7.14 24.97
N ASP A 452 -0.89 -7.15 26.28
CA ASP A 452 -0.88 -8.37 27.08
C ASP A 452 -2.28 -8.97 27.11
N VAL A 453 -2.39 -10.27 26.85
CA VAL A 453 -3.65 -11.01 26.88
C VAL A 453 -3.65 -12.05 27.99
N SER A 454 -4.83 -12.44 28.46
CA SER A 454 -4.95 -13.46 29.51
C SER A 454 -4.62 -14.88 29.02
N ALA A 455 -4.66 -15.10 27.70
CA ALA A 455 -4.23 -16.35 27.08
C ALA A 455 -2.71 -16.52 27.14
N ASN A 456 -2.25 -17.77 27.30
CA ASN A 456 -0.82 -18.12 27.39
C ASN A 456 -0.42 -19.28 26.45
N ASP A 457 -1.29 -19.62 25.51
CA ASP A 457 -1.19 -20.76 24.58
C ASP A 457 -0.99 -20.31 23.13
N LEU A 458 -0.74 -19.03 22.88
CA LEU A 458 -0.50 -18.54 21.53
C LEU A 458 0.85 -19.07 21.01
N VAL A 459 0.89 -19.55 19.78
CA VAL A 459 2.14 -19.96 19.15
C VAL A 459 2.88 -18.73 18.65
N ASP A 460 4.16 -18.62 18.98
CA ASP A 460 5.01 -17.49 18.60
C ASP A 460 4.94 -17.21 17.09
N ASN A 461 4.63 -15.95 16.75
CA ASN A 461 4.45 -15.44 15.39
C ASN A 461 3.41 -16.15 14.52
N ALA A 462 2.60 -17.06 15.05
CA ALA A 462 1.52 -17.71 14.29
C ALA A 462 0.38 -16.74 13.93
N LEU A 463 0.34 -15.55 14.55
CA LEU A 463 -0.66 -14.51 14.29
C LEU A 463 -0.11 -13.37 13.43
N VAL A 464 1.10 -13.45 12.85
CA VAL A 464 1.58 -12.38 11.94
C VAL A 464 0.59 -12.18 10.79
N ASN A 465 0.27 -10.92 10.47
CA ASN A 465 -0.75 -10.50 9.49
C ASN A 465 -2.19 -10.92 9.84
N ARG A 466 -2.42 -11.45 11.04
CA ARG A 466 -3.75 -11.78 11.51
C ARG A 466 -4.58 -10.52 11.68
N VAL A 467 -5.75 -10.50 11.04
CA VAL A 467 -6.72 -9.42 11.23
C VAL A 467 -7.46 -9.63 12.55
N VAL A 468 -7.49 -8.57 13.35
CA VAL A 468 -8.12 -8.53 14.66
C VAL A 468 -9.15 -7.40 14.72
N ARG A 469 -10.19 -7.62 15.51
CA ARG A 469 -11.26 -6.64 15.70
C ARG A 469 -11.32 -6.25 17.17
N PHE A 470 -11.25 -4.94 17.40
CA PHE A 470 -11.55 -4.29 18.68
C PHE A 470 -13.01 -3.82 18.67
N GLU A 471 -13.50 -3.04 19.63
CA GLU A 471 -14.92 -2.63 19.60
C GLU A 471 -15.24 -1.80 18.34
N ASN A 472 -14.47 -0.72 18.12
CA ASN A 472 -14.73 0.24 17.04
C ASN A 472 -13.58 0.41 16.04
N ARG A 473 -12.50 -0.37 16.18
CA ARG A 473 -11.34 -0.35 15.26
C ARG A 473 -10.98 -1.70 14.69
N TRP A 474 -10.38 -1.68 13.52
CA TRP A 474 -9.65 -2.79 12.94
C TRP A 474 -8.20 -2.78 13.40
N GLY A 475 -7.57 -3.95 13.43
CA GLY A 475 -6.14 -4.07 13.65
C GLY A 475 -5.55 -5.23 12.86
N VAL A 476 -4.24 -5.17 12.67
CA VAL A 476 -3.46 -6.26 12.08
C VAL A 476 -2.26 -6.52 12.97
N VAL A 477 -2.07 -7.78 13.34
CA VAL A 477 -0.99 -8.21 14.22
C VAL A 477 0.34 -8.14 13.46
N LYS A 478 1.30 -7.41 14.03
CA LYS A 478 2.69 -7.36 13.55
C LYS A 478 3.48 -8.58 14.02
N THR A 479 3.41 -8.90 15.31
CA THR A 479 4.09 -10.03 15.96
C THR A 479 3.28 -10.51 17.16
N ASN A 480 3.52 -11.75 17.59
CA ASN A 480 2.96 -12.25 18.84
C ASN A 480 3.91 -13.27 19.50
N GLN A 481 3.78 -13.39 20.81
CA GLN A 481 4.32 -14.46 21.65
C GLN A 481 3.16 -15.15 22.38
N ALA A 482 3.46 -16.09 23.28
CA ALA A 482 2.49 -16.85 24.08
C ALA A 482 1.35 -16.03 24.70
N SER A 483 1.65 -14.85 25.25
CA SER A 483 0.67 -13.98 25.93
C SER A 483 0.79 -12.50 25.55
N HIS A 484 1.55 -12.19 24.50
CA HIS A 484 1.85 -10.82 24.10
C HIS A 484 1.59 -10.63 22.60
N ILE A 485 0.92 -9.55 22.22
CA ILE A 485 0.56 -9.27 20.83
C ILE A 485 0.93 -7.82 20.50
N SER A 486 1.66 -7.62 19.41
CA SER A 486 1.91 -6.30 18.84
C SER A 486 0.99 -6.06 17.66
N VAL A 487 0.25 -4.95 17.65
CA VAL A 487 -0.77 -4.62 16.63
C VAL A 487 -0.52 -3.22 16.07
N TRP A 488 -0.67 -3.05 14.76
CA TRP A 488 -0.58 -1.73 14.10
C TRP A 488 -1.72 -0.81 14.53
N GLY A 489 -1.40 0.46 14.78
CA GLY A 489 -2.32 1.52 15.17
C GLY A 489 -2.58 1.64 16.67
N ASP A 490 -3.29 2.70 17.07
CA ASP A 490 -3.70 2.95 18.46
C ASP A 490 -5.00 2.22 18.78
N VAL A 491 -4.88 1.10 19.49
CA VAL A 491 -6.02 0.27 19.89
C VAL A 491 -6.14 0.19 21.41
N ARG A 492 -5.60 1.19 22.12
CA ARG A 492 -5.76 1.31 23.58
C ARG A 492 -7.23 1.44 23.98
N ASN A 493 -7.48 1.26 25.27
CA ASN A 493 -8.80 1.39 25.90
C ASN A 493 -9.82 0.34 25.43
N ASN A 494 -9.35 -0.78 24.87
CA ASN A 494 -10.18 -1.95 24.60
C ASN A 494 -9.94 -3.00 25.69
N SER A 495 -11.02 -3.60 26.20
CA SER A 495 -10.94 -4.71 27.17
C SER A 495 -10.79 -6.06 26.50
N ARG A 496 -11.06 -6.14 25.19
CA ARG A 496 -11.14 -7.37 24.41
C ARG A 496 -10.58 -7.18 23.02
N LEU A 497 -9.99 -8.25 22.50
CA LEU A 497 -9.58 -8.39 21.12
C LEU A 497 -10.17 -9.68 20.55
N VAL A 498 -10.74 -9.58 19.35
CA VAL A 498 -11.28 -10.72 18.62
C VAL A 498 -10.32 -11.08 17.49
N LEU A 499 -9.75 -12.28 17.55
CA LEU A 499 -9.14 -12.92 16.39
C LEU A 499 -10.28 -13.34 15.45
N LEU A 500 -10.41 -12.65 14.32
CA LEU A 500 -11.37 -13.03 13.27
C LEU A 500 -10.86 -14.28 12.55
N PRO A 501 -11.72 -15.19 12.04
CA PRO A 501 -11.29 -16.33 11.22
C PRO A 501 -10.35 -15.95 10.07
N THR A 502 -9.55 -16.90 9.56
CA THR A 502 -8.75 -16.71 8.33
C THR A 502 -9.64 -16.59 7.10
N TYR A 503 -10.86 -17.10 7.21
CA TYR A 503 -11.80 -17.27 6.11
C TYR A 503 -11.27 -18.18 5.00
N GLU A 504 -10.19 -18.93 5.27
CA GLU A 504 -9.82 -20.09 4.48
C GLU A 504 -10.88 -21.17 4.65
N ILE A 505 -11.20 -21.87 3.55
CA ILE A 505 -12.23 -22.89 3.55
C ILE A 505 -11.64 -24.21 4.06
N HIS A 506 -12.32 -24.81 5.04
CA HIS A 506 -11.96 -26.14 5.53
C HIS A 506 -12.17 -27.18 4.42
N PRO A 507 -11.27 -28.17 4.25
CA PRO A 507 -11.40 -29.21 3.21
C PRO A 507 -12.72 -29.99 3.22
N ASP A 508 -13.33 -30.14 4.39
CA ASP A 508 -14.63 -30.80 4.59
C ASP A 508 -15.83 -29.84 4.56
N SER A 509 -15.68 -28.63 4.00
CA SER A 509 -16.81 -27.72 3.81
C SER A 509 -17.80 -28.34 2.83
N PRO A 510 -19.12 -28.35 3.14
CA PRO A 510 -20.11 -28.67 2.14
C PRO A 510 -19.90 -27.70 0.97
N GLN A 511 -19.82 -28.22 -0.26
CA GLN A 511 -19.69 -27.44 -1.50
C GLN A 511 -18.30 -26.94 -1.90
N ILE A 512 -17.23 -27.60 -1.43
CA ILE A 512 -16.14 -27.83 -2.39
C ILE A 512 -16.70 -28.83 -3.42
N GLU A 513 -17.36 -28.33 -4.47
CA GLU A 513 -17.39 -29.14 -5.68
C GLU A 513 -15.93 -29.49 -5.97
N ARG A 514 -15.59 -30.77 -6.01
CA ARG A 514 -14.38 -31.22 -6.69
C ARG A 514 -14.59 -31.02 -8.20
N SER A 515 -14.96 -29.82 -8.62
CA SER A 515 -15.01 -29.43 -10.02
C SER A 515 -13.59 -29.60 -10.53
N ALA A 516 -13.50 -30.43 -11.56
CA ALA A 516 -12.27 -31.04 -12.01
C ALA A 516 -11.13 -30.02 -12.10
N ASN A 517 -9.95 -30.42 -11.61
CA ASN A 517 -8.68 -29.90 -12.11
C ASN A 517 -8.79 -29.75 -13.63
N ILE A 518 -8.96 -28.52 -14.14
CA ILE A 518 -8.60 -28.24 -15.52
C ILE A 518 -7.09 -28.35 -15.54
N ARG A 519 -6.63 -29.54 -15.92
CA ARG A 519 -5.21 -29.86 -16.10
C ARG A 519 -4.61 -28.91 -17.14
N GLY A 520 -3.44 -28.37 -16.81
CA GLY A 520 -2.51 -27.71 -17.74
C GLY A 520 -2.69 -26.19 -17.75
N SER A 521 -1.70 -25.35 -17.46
CA SER A 521 -0.25 -25.48 -17.68
C SER A 521 0.54 -24.80 -16.56
N ARG A 522 1.75 -25.30 -16.36
CA ARG A 522 2.84 -24.69 -15.57
C ARG A 522 3.13 -23.26 -15.97
#